data_AF-H3C3B4-F1
#
_entry.id   AF-H3C3B4-F1
#
_cell.length_a   1.000
_cell.length_b   1.000
_cell.length_c   1.000
_cell.angle_alpha   90.00
_cell.angle_beta   90.00
_cell.angle_gamma   90.00
#
_symmetry.space_group_name_H-M   'P 1'
#
loop_
_entity.id
_entity.type
_entity.pdbx_description
1 polymer ?
#
loop_
_entity_poly.entity_id
_entity_poly.type
_entity_poly.pdbx_seq_one_letter_code
_entity_poly.pdbx_strand_id
1 'polypeptide(L)'
;MDNHNKRLLQRIIRRIPVQMLRTTLEKWGRLTAPQQQSMDFTQTKLTLTEHLLDIFEENGWTAKQITELEMTYIINNPNQGTWNAFQLLEPEEDSHSVELTQFKEQFKAHLSELVRPVSLKIKKHSDEAVWIRIAWGDNFSRPNHFKPTYAVHHLQTPHVFVTGLNSKHKQLLSQALVLSTRYHGIKDANLRGRNLGAIRDLLMGQYQQVFPTKFPSPLAEVNQTISNVRIDKEQSELAANRLHMACEAFGCGTLPQLQSAVYKLETKFKDNANKTMSERDEPFRCVVKFSSTNLLESFRHCASTGIASTPVSPLLSSILLKGRNHFVVTDNGPGPSS
;
A
#
# COMPACT_ATOMS: atom_id res chain seq x y z
N MET A 1 23.31 -28.79 -5.07
CA MET A 1 21.98 -28.13 -4.91
C MET A 1 21.08 -28.38 -6.13
N ASP A 2 19.74 -28.52 -5.98
CA ASP A 2 18.80 -28.66 -7.11
C ASP A 2 18.88 -27.45 -8.08
N ASN A 3 18.80 -27.71 -9.39
CA ASN A 3 18.85 -26.69 -10.45
C ASN A 3 17.76 -25.62 -10.28
N HIS A 4 16.59 -26.01 -9.77
CA HIS A 4 15.53 -25.06 -9.44
C HIS A 4 15.97 -24.03 -8.38
N ASN A 5 16.66 -24.49 -7.33
CA ASN A 5 17.16 -23.65 -6.24
C ASN A 5 18.29 -22.74 -6.72
N LYS A 6 19.18 -23.23 -7.58
CA LYS A 6 20.25 -22.41 -8.21
C LYS A 6 19.65 -21.23 -8.99
N ARG A 7 18.66 -21.51 -9.86
CA ARG A 7 17.96 -20.47 -10.64
C ARG A 7 17.19 -19.48 -9.76
N LEU A 8 16.58 -19.97 -8.67
CA LEU A 8 15.89 -19.11 -7.71
C LEU A 8 16.86 -18.14 -7.04
N LEU A 9 18.00 -18.63 -6.54
CA LEU A 9 19.03 -17.80 -5.93
C LEU A 9 19.56 -16.76 -6.93
N GLN A 10 19.96 -17.18 -8.13
CA GLN A 10 20.45 -16.28 -9.18
C GLN A 10 19.47 -15.14 -9.48
N ARG A 11 18.17 -15.45 -9.56
CA ARG A 11 17.13 -14.43 -9.79
C ARG A 11 17.02 -13.45 -8.62
N ILE A 12 17.08 -13.94 -7.38
CA ILE A 12 17.02 -13.09 -6.18
C ILE A 12 18.22 -12.14 -6.16
N ILE A 13 19.44 -12.64 -6.31
CA ILE A 13 20.67 -11.82 -6.30
C ILE A 13 20.65 -10.80 -7.43
N ARG A 14 20.21 -11.18 -8.63
CA ARG A 14 20.07 -10.25 -9.76
C ARG A 14 19.12 -9.09 -9.44
N ARG A 15 18.02 -9.34 -8.74
CA ARG A 15 17.00 -8.35 -8.37
C ARG A 15 17.48 -7.37 -7.30
N ILE A 16 18.32 -7.80 -6.37
CA ILE A 16 18.85 -6.97 -5.30
C ILE A 16 19.92 -6.03 -5.87
N PRO A 17 19.81 -4.69 -5.75
CA PRO A 17 20.88 -3.77 -6.13
C PRO A 17 22.18 -4.09 -5.38
N VAL A 18 23.35 -3.96 -6.03
CA VAL A 18 24.65 -4.32 -5.41
C VAL A 18 24.85 -3.58 -4.09
N GLN A 19 24.52 -2.29 -4.07
CA GLN A 19 24.61 -1.41 -2.89
C GLN A 19 23.79 -1.93 -1.69
N MET A 20 22.71 -2.67 -1.94
CA MET A 20 21.84 -3.24 -0.91
C MET A 20 22.14 -4.72 -0.63
N LEU A 21 22.95 -5.38 -1.46
CA LEU A 21 23.21 -6.81 -1.33
C LEU A 21 23.97 -7.11 -0.04
N ARG A 22 25.02 -6.34 0.25
CA ARG A 22 25.81 -6.47 1.49
C ARG A 22 24.94 -6.36 2.74
N THR A 23 24.19 -5.26 2.86
CA THR A 23 23.32 -5.02 4.02
C THR A 23 22.20 -6.06 4.13
N THR A 24 21.71 -6.58 3.02
CA THR A 24 20.72 -7.66 3.01
C THR A 24 21.31 -8.98 3.53
N LEU A 25 22.53 -9.34 3.11
CA LEU A 25 23.21 -10.57 3.53
C LEU A 25 23.62 -10.50 5.01
N GLU A 26 24.09 -9.35 5.48
CA GLU A 26 24.38 -9.09 6.89
C GLU A 26 23.12 -9.26 7.76
N LYS A 27 22.01 -8.61 7.38
CA LYS A 27 20.71 -8.72 8.08
C LYS A 27 20.07 -10.11 7.97
N TRP A 28 20.41 -10.87 6.95
CA TRP A 28 19.96 -12.25 6.81
C TRP A 28 20.60 -13.15 7.87
N GLY A 29 21.84 -12.85 8.29
CA GLY A 29 22.45 -13.42 9.50
C GLY A 29 22.74 -14.93 9.42
N ARG A 30 22.82 -15.50 8.22
CA ARG A 30 23.13 -16.93 8.01
C ARG A 30 24.57 -17.20 7.57
N LEU A 31 25.22 -16.21 6.97
CA LEU A 31 26.63 -16.32 6.58
C LEU A 31 27.51 -16.18 7.82
N THR A 32 28.51 -17.05 7.94
CA THR A 32 29.53 -16.95 8.98
C THR A 32 30.43 -15.73 8.76
N ALA A 33 31.10 -15.24 9.80
CA ALA A 33 32.06 -14.14 9.67
C ALA A 33 33.11 -14.33 8.55
N PRO A 34 33.77 -15.50 8.39
CA PRO A 34 34.72 -15.70 7.29
C PRO A 34 34.02 -15.70 5.92
N GLN A 35 32.81 -16.29 5.80
CA GLN A 35 32.04 -16.26 4.56
C GLN A 35 31.69 -14.82 4.16
N GLN A 36 31.29 -13.98 5.11
CA GLN A 36 31.01 -12.56 4.85
C GLN A 36 32.26 -11.78 4.40
N GLN A 37 33.41 -12.04 5.03
CA GLN A 37 34.69 -11.40 4.67
C GLN A 37 35.21 -11.85 3.30
N SER A 38 34.93 -13.09 2.90
CA SER A 38 35.31 -13.61 1.58
C SER A 38 34.53 -12.98 0.42
N MET A 39 33.43 -12.26 0.70
CA MET A 39 32.60 -11.64 -0.33
C MET A 39 33.17 -10.28 -0.75
N ASP A 40 33.69 -10.21 -1.97
CA ASP A 40 34.14 -8.96 -2.57
C ASP A 40 33.02 -8.27 -3.36
N PHE A 41 32.36 -7.31 -2.72
CA PHE A 41 31.26 -6.53 -3.31
C PHE A 41 31.68 -5.54 -4.40
N THR A 42 32.98 -5.41 -4.70
CA THR A 42 33.48 -4.63 -5.84
C THR A 42 33.37 -5.40 -7.17
N GLN A 43 33.23 -6.73 -7.08
CA GLN A 43 33.13 -7.61 -8.25
C GLN A 43 31.77 -7.53 -8.93
N THR A 44 31.69 -8.18 -10.10
CA THR A 44 30.44 -8.28 -10.83
C THR A 44 29.40 -9.09 -10.06
N LYS A 45 28.11 -8.79 -10.27
CA LYS A 45 27.02 -9.58 -9.68
C LYS A 45 27.08 -11.07 -10.03
N LEU A 46 27.62 -11.41 -11.21
CA LEU A 46 27.74 -12.79 -11.64
C LEU A 46 28.69 -13.55 -10.72
N THR A 47 29.90 -13.02 -10.53
CA THR A 47 30.93 -13.60 -9.66
C THR A 47 30.45 -13.72 -8.21
N LEU A 48 29.77 -12.67 -7.70
CA LEU A 48 29.15 -12.72 -6.38
C LEU A 48 28.07 -13.81 -6.27
N THR A 49 27.32 -14.05 -7.35
CA THR A 49 26.28 -15.08 -7.37
C THR A 49 26.87 -16.48 -7.41
N GLU A 50 27.97 -16.67 -8.16
CA GLU A 50 28.72 -17.93 -8.21
C GLU A 50 29.32 -18.26 -6.84
N HIS A 51 30.00 -17.31 -6.20
CA HIS A 51 30.54 -17.49 -4.86
C HIS A 51 29.45 -17.80 -3.81
N LEU A 52 28.30 -17.12 -3.91
CA LEU A 52 27.14 -17.44 -3.07
C LEU A 52 26.59 -18.85 -3.37
N LEU A 53 26.59 -19.30 -4.61
CA LEU A 53 26.15 -20.66 -4.93
C LEU A 53 27.05 -21.68 -4.26
N ASP A 54 28.37 -21.49 -4.29
CA ASP A 54 29.33 -22.37 -3.65
C ASP A 54 29.11 -22.44 -2.13
N ILE A 55 28.97 -21.29 -1.46
CA ILE A 55 28.63 -21.22 -0.03
C ILE A 55 27.30 -21.92 0.28
N PHE A 56 26.28 -21.79 -0.59
CA PHE A 56 25.00 -22.47 -0.40
C PHE A 56 25.13 -24.00 -0.56
N GLU A 57 26.02 -24.48 -1.43
CA GLU A 57 26.29 -25.91 -1.61
C GLU A 57 27.08 -26.49 -0.44
N GLU A 58 28.12 -25.81 0.03
CA GLU A 58 28.91 -26.18 1.21
C GLU A 58 28.04 -26.33 2.47
N ASN A 59 27.14 -25.37 2.71
CA ASN A 59 26.27 -25.38 3.88
C ASN A 59 25.02 -26.26 3.73
N GLY A 60 24.82 -26.91 2.58
CA GLY A 60 23.65 -27.79 2.33
C GLY A 60 22.30 -27.07 2.42
N TRP A 61 22.25 -25.77 2.07
CA TRP A 61 21.05 -24.96 2.27
C TRP A 61 19.91 -25.31 1.30
N THR A 62 18.67 -25.26 1.81
CA THR A 62 17.46 -25.61 1.06
C THR A 62 16.74 -24.37 0.52
N ALA A 63 15.67 -24.57 -0.26
CA ALA A 63 14.79 -23.49 -0.72
C ALA A 63 14.24 -22.61 0.43
N LYS A 64 14.14 -23.15 1.67
CA LYS A 64 13.70 -22.39 2.84
C LYS A 64 14.67 -21.26 3.20
N GLN A 65 15.97 -21.48 3.05
CA GLN A 65 17.01 -20.48 3.30
C GLN A 65 17.03 -19.42 2.19
N ILE A 66 16.92 -19.85 0.93
CA ILE A 66 16.84 -18.94 -0.23
C ILE A 66 15.64 -17.99 -0.11
N THR A 67 14.46 -18.52 0.26
CA THR A 67 13.26 -17.70 0.46
C THR A 67 13.33 -16.81 1.70
N GLU A 68 14.16 -17.14 2.70
CA GLU A 68 14.46 -16.27 3.83
C GLU A 68 15.26 -15.04 3.42
N LEU A 69 16.25 -15.23 2.56
CA LEU A 69 17.06 -14.15 2.00
C LEU A 69 16.17 -13.18 1.22
N GLU A 70 15.32 -13.69 0.33
CA GLU A 70 14.36 -12.87 -0.41
C GLU A 70 13.41 -12.13 0.53
N MET A 71 12.87 -12.81 1.54
CA MET A 71 11.98 -12.19 2.52
C MET A 71 12.68 -11.09 3.31
N THR A 72 13.94 -11.28 3.68
CA THR A 72 14.76 -10.28 4.38
C THR A 72 14.98 -9.05 3.50
N TYR A 73 15.25 -9.23 2.21
CA TYR A 73 15.33 -8.12 1.27
C TYR A 73 14.03 -7.31 1.19
N ILE A 74 12.89 -8.00 1.06
CA ILE A 74 11.58 -7.34 0.93
C ILE A 74 11.19 -6.59 2.22
N ILE A 75 11.43 -7.18 3.40
CA ILE A 75 11.20 -6.52 4.69
C ILE A 75 12.01 -5.22 4.80
N ASN A 76 13.26 -5.23 4.36
CA ASN A 76 14.13 -4.04 4.40
C ASN A 76 13.82 -3.04 3.28
N ASN A 77 13.09 -3.44 2.25
CA ASN A 77 12.78 -2.61 1.08
C ASN A 77 11.29 -2.72 0.72
N PRO A 78 10.38 -2.38 1.65
CA PRO A 78 8.94 -2.59 1.47
C PRO A 78 8.41 -1.79 0.27
N ASN A 79 9.05 -0.68 -0.08
CA ASN A 79 8.54 0.29 -1.03
C ASN A 79 8.75 -0.06 -2.52
N GLN A 80 9.29 -1.24 -2.82
CA GLN A 80 9.53 -1.69 -4.21
C GLN A 80 8.27 -2.23 -4.91
N GLY A 81 7.29 -2.70 -4.13
CA GLY A 81 6.04 -3.25 -4.64
C GLY A 81 4.89 -2.25 -4.55
N THR A 82 3.73 -2.64 -5.08
CA THR A 82 2.48 -1.93 -4.77
C THR A 82 1.68 -2.76 -3.78
N TRP A 83 1.41 -2.17 -2.62
CA TRP A 83 0.60 -2.73 -1.55
C TRP A 83 -0.85 -2.36 -1.74
N ASN A 84 -1.74 -3.33 -1.51
CA ASN A 84 -3.17 -3.14 -1.38
C ASN A 84 -3.54 -3.38 0.07
N ALA A 85 -4.33 -2.50 0.64
CA ALA A 85 -4.80 -2.65 2.01
C ALA A 85 -6.18 -3.30 2.07
N PHE A 86 -6.34 -4.17 3.04
CA PHE A 86 -7.57 -4.87 3.37
C PHE A 86 -7.93 -4.61 4.84
N GLN A 87 -9.22 -4.61 5.12
CA GLN A 87 -9.76 -4.43 6.45
C GLN A 87 -10.59 -5.66 6.84
N LEU A 88 -10.23 -6.29 7.94
CA LEU A 88 -10.99 -7.33 8.61
C LEU A 88 -12.21 -6.70 9.30
N LEU A 89 -13.33 -7.41 9.27
CA LEU A 89 -14.63 -6.94 9.72
C LEU A 89 -15.16 -7.86 10.81
N GLU A 90 -15.87 -7.27 11.78
CA GLU A 90 -16.63 -8.00 12.80
C GLU A 90 -15.72 -8.97 13.58
N PRO A 91 -14.92 -8.45 14.52
CA PRO A 91 -14.16 -9.31 15.44
C PRO A 91 -15.12 -10.24 16.22
N GLU A 92 -14.76 -11.52 16.38
CA GLU A 92 -15.35 -12.36 17.43
C GLU A 92 -15.05 -11.78 18.82
N GLU A 93 -15.88 -12.05 19.84
CA GLU A 93 -15.75 -11.45 21.18
C GLU A 93 -14.34 -11.64 21.82
N ASP A 94 -13.61 -12.70 21.43
CA ASP A 94 -12.25 -13.02 21.88
C ASP A 94 -11.14 -12.69 20.86
N SER A 95 -11.43 -11.98 19.76
CA SER A 95 -10.48 -11.82 18.65
C SER A 95 -9.35 -10.81 18.94
N HIS A 96 -9.43 -10.05 20.02
CA HIS A 96 -8.50 -8.94 20.30
C HIS A 96 -7.08 -9.39 20.69
N SER A 97 -6.85 -10.69 20.92
CA SER A 97 -5.54 -11.21 21.34
C SER A 97 -5.17 -12.56 20.73
N VAL A 98 -5.25 -12.70 19.39
CA VAL A 98 -4.71 -13.90 18.73
C VAL A 98 -3.20 -13.96 18.92
N GLU A 99 -2.72 -14.99 19.63
CA GLU A 99 -1.29 -15.20 19.84
C GLU A 99 -0.59 -15.56 18.51
N LEU A 100 0.64 -15.07 18.31
CA LEU A 100 1.40 -15.28 17.08
C LEU A 100 1.60 -16.77 16.73
N THR A 101 1.80 -17.62 17.73
CA THR A 101 1.99 -19.07 17.57
C THR A 101 0.72 -19.71 17.03
N GLN A 102 -0.41 -19.46 17.67
CA GLN A 102 -1.74 -19.90 17.25
C GLN A 102 -2.08 -19.40 15.84
N PHE A 103 -1.87 -18.11 15.57
CA PHE A 103 -2.09 -17.54 14.24
C PHE A 103 -1.29 -18.28 13.16
N LYS A 104 0.01 -18.55 13.40
CA LYS A 104 0.87 -19.23 12.44
C LYS A 104 0.37 -20.64 12.12
N GLU A 105 -0.04 -21.39 13.14
CA GLU A 105 -0.52 -22.75 12.99
C GLU A 105 -1.86 -22.79 12.26
N GLN A 106 -2.82 -21.98 12.70
CA GLN A 106 -4.14 -21.89 12.09
C GLN A 106 -4.05 -21.40 10.64
N PHE A 107 -3.31 -20.31 10.38
CA PHE A 107 -3.16 -19.78 9.03
C PHE A 107 -2.53 -20.81 8.09
N LYS A 108 -1.50 -21.54 8.57
CA LYS A 108 -0.88 -22.62 7.79
C LYS A 108 -1.86 -23.76 7.53
N ALA A 109 -2.63 -24.19 8.52
CA ALA A 109 -3.60 -25.27 8.39
C ALA A 109 -4.69 -24.91 7.36
N HIS A 110 -5.39 -23.80 7.57
CA HIS A 110 -6.46 -23.33 6.67
C HIS A 110 -5.98 -23.12 5.24
N LEU A 111 -4.83 -22.45 5.05
CA LEU A 111 -4.30 -22.23 3.70
C LEU A 111 -3.91 -23.54 3.01
N SER A 112 -3.37 -24.51 3.75
CA SER A 112 -3.02 -25.82 3.20
C SER A 112 -4.24 -26.67 2.91
N GLU A 113 -5.38 -26.46 3.56
CA GLU A 113 -6.64 -27.13 3.23
C GLU A 113 -7.24 -26.57 1.94
N LEU A 114 -7.17 -25.25 1.76
CA LEU A 114 -7.72 -24.57 0.58
C LEU A 114 -6.88 -24.79 -0.70
N VAL A 115 -5.55 -24.91 -0.57
CA VAL A 115 -4.63 -25.05 -1.72
C VAL A 115 -3.48 -26.01 -1.39
N ARG A 116 -3.30 -27.03 -2.25
CA ARG A 116 -2.11 -27.90 -2.21
C ARG A 116 -1.51 -28.04 -3.62
N PRO A 117 -0.18 -27.90 -3.77
CA PRO A 117 0.85 -27.57 -2.77
C PRO A 117 1.02 -26.05 -2.57
N VAL A 118 1.29 -25.61 -1.33
CA VAL A 118 1.61 -24.22 -0.99
C VAL A 118 2.90 -24.14 -0.18
N SER A 119 3.74 -23.13 -0.43
CA SER A 119 4.93 -22.85 0.39
C SER A 119 4.73 -21.57 1.18
N LEU A 120 4.70 -21.70 2.50
CA LEU A 120 4.42 -20.62 3.44
C LEU A 120 5.63 -20.33 4.35
N LYS A 121 5.93 -19.05 4.58
CA LYS A 121 6.89 -18.61 5.59
C LYS A 121 6.34 -17.40 6.34
N ILE A 122 6.35 -17.46 7.68
CA ILE A 122 5.87 -16.39 8.55
C ILE A 122 7.00 -15.92 9.47
N LYS A 123 7.27 -14.62 9.49
CA LYS A 123 8.33 -13.99 10.31
C LYS A 123 7.74 -12.80 11.06
N LYS A 124 7.99 -12.71 12.37
CA LYS A 124 7.70 -11.50 13.16
C LYS A 124 8.81 -10.48 12.89
N HIS A 125 8.44 -9.23 12.69
CA HIS A 125 9.36 -8.11 12.57
C HIS A 125 9.41 -7.32 13.88
N SER A 126 10.37 -6.39 14.01
CA SER A 126 10.62 -5.64 15.24
C SER A 126 9.52 -4.64 15.61
N ASP A 127 8.68 -4.26 14.65
CA ASP A 127 7.52 -3.36 14.83
C ASP A 127 6.23 -4.14 15.17
N GLU A 128 6.37 -5.35 15.71
CA GLU A 128 5.25 -6.28 15.99
C GLU A 128 4.48 -6.75 14.74
N ALA A 129 4.88 -6.33 13.54
CA ALA A 129 4.26 -6.77 12.30
C ALA A 129 4.62 -8.23 11.97
N VAL A 130 3.62 -8.98 11.52
CA VAL A 130 3.77 -10.33 11.03
C VAL A 130 3.86 -10.30 9.51
N TRP A 131 5.04 -10.68 9.00
CA TRP A 131 5.30 -10.81 7.57
C TRP A 131 5.05 -12.24 7.13
N ILE A 132 4.29 -12.39 6.06
CA ILE A 132 3.85 -13.67 5.52
C ILE A 132 4.29 -13.72 4.05
N ARG A 133 5.09 -14.71 3.68
CA ARG A 133 5.46 -15.01 2.29
C ARG A 133 4.73 -16.27 1.86
N ILE A 134 4.01 -16.18 0.74
CA ILE A 134 3.22 -17.27 0.17
C ILE A 134 3.68 -17.50 -1.26
N ALA A 135 4.16 -18.71 -1.56
CA ALA A 135 4.32 -19.17 -2.94
C ALA A 135 3.20 -20.17 -3.24
N TRP A 136 2.43 -19.87 -4.29
CA TRP A 136 1.25 -20.61 -4.70
C TRP A 136 1.63 -21.70 -5.69
N GLY A 137 1.15 -22.91 -5.47
CA GLY A 137 1.13 -23.99 -6.45
C GLY A 137 -0.31 -24.35 -6.81
N ASP A 138 -0.47 -25.37 -7.63
CA ASP A 138 -1.76 -25.98 -7.95
C ASP A 138 -1.60 -27.51 -8.00
N ASN A 139 -2.71 -28.23 -8.20
CA ASN A 139 -2.70 -29.71 -8.21
C ASN A 139 -1.70 -30.34 -9.21
N PHE A 140 -1.24 -29.56 -10.19
CA PHE A 140 -0.37 -30.03 -11.26
C PHE A 140 1.04 -29.41 -11.20
N SER A 141 1.29 -28.44 -10.32
CA SER A 141 2.53 -27.67 -10.29
C SER A 141 3.02 -27.36 -8.87
N ARG A 142 4.34 -27.39 -8.73
CA ARG A 142 5.02 -27.02 -7.48
C ARG A 142 4.81 -25.53 -7.17
N PRO A 143 4.91 -25.12 -5.89
CA PRO A 143 4.80 -23.72 -5.50
C PRO A 143 5.72 -22.81 -6.31
N ASN A 144 5.18 -21.78 -6.94
CA ASN A 144 5.94 -20.86 -7.77
C ASN A 144 6.68 -19.83 -6.92
N HIS A 145 7.93 -20.14 -6.56
CA HIS A 145 8.78 -19.26 -5.77
C HIS A 145 9.24 -17.99 -6.52
N PHE A 146 9.00 -17.87 -7.83
CA PHE A 146 9.37 -16.70 -8.62
C PHE A 146 8.33 -15.58 -8.59
N LYS A 147 7.09 -15.89 -8.18
CA LYS A 147 5.99 -14.93 -8.04
C LYS A 147 5.30 -15.08 -6.68
N PRO A 148 6.03 -14.88 -5.56
CA PRO A 148 5.42 -14.96 -4.25
C PRO A 148 4.50 -13.76 -3.97
N THR A 149 3.49 -14.01 -3.17
CA THR A 149 2.67 -12.98 -2.52
C THR A 149 3.24 -12.69 -1.15
N TYR A 150 3.26 -11.42 -0.74
CA TYR A 150 3.61 -11.02 0.61
C TYR A 150 2.43 -10.35 1.27
N ALA A 151 2.14 -10.73 2.52
CA ALA A 151 1.17 -10.07 3.37
C ALA A 151 1.86 -9.58 4.66
N VAL A 152 1.41 -8.43 5.16
CA VAL A 152 1.87 -7.82 6.41
C VAL A 152 0.65 -7.52 7.24
N HIS A 153 0.65 -8.00 8.48
CA HIS A 153 -0.47 -7.85 9.40
C HIS A 153 0.04 -7.54 10.80
N HIS A 154 -0.56 -6.56 11.46
CA HIS A 154 -0.36 -6.34 12.89
C HIS A 154 -1.55 -6.99 13.60
N LEU A 155 -1.28 -8.05 14.37
CA LEU A 155 -2.32 -8.89 14.99
C LEU A 155 -3.28 -8.10 15.91
N GLN A 156 -2.85 -6.96 16.44
CA GLN A 156 -3.66 -6.08 17.27
C GLN A 156 -4.60 -5.15 16.47
N THR A 157 -4.55 -5.20 15.13
CA THR A 157 -5.29 -4.28 14.26
C THR A 157 -6.09 -5.06 13.21
N PRO A 158 -7.23 -4.55 12.72
CA PRO A 158 -7.98 -5.21 11.66
C PRO A 158 -7.36 -5.03 10.27
N HIS A 159 -6.14 -4.47 10.14
CA HIS A 159 -5.57 -4.09 8.85
C HIS A 159 -4.56 -5.13 8.35
N VAL A 160 -4.67 -5.48 7.06
CA VAL A 160 -3.74 -6.38 6.36
C VAL A 160 -3.29 -5.74 5.06
N PHE A 161 -1.99 -5.71 4.82
CA PHE A 161 -1.39 -5.16 3.60
C PHE A 161 -0.83 -6.28 2.75
N VAL A 162 -1.20 -6.33 1.46
CA VAL A 162 -0.78 -7.42 0.57
C VAL A 162 -0.19 -6.89 -0.73
N THR A 163 0.90 -7.51 -1.19
CA THR A 163 1.55 -7.23 -2.49
C THR A 163 1.78 -8.52 -3.27
N GLY A 164 1.78 -8.42 -4.61
CA GLY A 164 1.98 -9.57 -5.49
C GLY A 164 0.83 -10.59 -5.47
N LEU A 165 -0.39 -10.15 -5.11
CA LEU A 165 -1.59 -11.00 -5.06
C LEU A 165 -2.26 -11.08 -6.44
N ASN A 166 -2.53 -12.30 -6.89
CA ASN A 166 -3.33 -12.56 -8.09
C ASN A 166 -4.83 -12.60 -7.72
N SER A 167 -5.71 -12.23 -8.65
CA SER A 167 -7.17 -12.33 -8.48
C SER A 167 -7.62 -13.74 -8.09
N LYS A 168 -7.04 -14.78 -8.72
CA LYS A 168 -7.32 -16.20 -8.39
C LYS A 168 -7.04 -16.54 -6.93
N HIS A 169 -5.95 -16.02 -6.37
CA HIS A 169 -5.53 -16.32 -4.99
C HIS A 169 -6.12 -15.35 -3.97
N LYS A 170 -6.80 -14.28 -4.41
CA LYS A 170 -7.38 -13.26 -3.52
C LYS A 170 -8.37 -13.90 -2.57
N GLN A 171 -9.32 -14.68 -3.08
CA GLN A 171 -10.34 -15.32 -2.25
C GLN A 171 -9.74 -16.33 -1.26
N LEU A 172 -8.76 -17.13 -1.71
CA LEU A 172 -8.09 -18.14 -0.88
C LEU A 172 -7.33 -17.48 0.29
N LEU A 173 -6.57 -16.42 0.01
CA LEU A 173 -5.88 -15.66 1.03
C LEU A 173 -6.85 -14.97 1.99
N SER A 174 -7.90 -14.34 1.46
CA SER A 174 -8.93 -13.68 2.26
C SER A 174 -9.60 -14.65 3.24
N GLN A 175 -9.99 -15.83 2.78
CA GLN A 175 -10.62 -16.84 3.63
C GLN A 175 -9.65 -17.35 4.71
N ALA A 176 -8.41 -17.68 4.34
CA ALA A 176 -7.41 -18.13 5.30
C ALA A 176 -7.13 -17.06 6.38
N LEU A 177 -7.07 -15.77 6.01
CA LEU A 177 -6.88 -14.67 6.94
C LEU A 177 -8.05 -14.57 7.92
N VAL A 178 -9.29 -14.50 7.42
CA VAL A 178 -10.52 -14.39 8.21
C VAL A 178 -10.59 -15.51 9.27
N LEU A 179 -10.42 -16.77 8.85
CA LEU A 179 -10.45 -17.93 9.75
C LEU A 179 -9.32 -17.92 10.78
N SER A 180 -8.11 -17.53 10.38
CA SER A 180 -6.95 -17.50 11.29
C SER A 180 -6.92 -16.32 12.27
N THR A 181 -7.68 -15.27 11.99
CA THR A 181 -7.72 -14.04 12.80
C THR A 181 -9.00 -13.94 13.63
N ARG A 182 -9.95 -14.87 13.48
CA ARG A 182 -11.25 -14.89 14.17
C ARG A 182 -12.09 -13.64 13.89
N TYR A 183 -12.14 -13.25 12.62
CA TYR A 183 -13.04 -12.23 12.11
C TYR A 183 -14.11 -12.90 11.24
N HIS A 184 -15.25 -12.24 11.02
CA HIS A 184 -16.32 -12.79 10.18
C HIS A 184 -16.18 -12.41 8.70
N GLY A 185 -15.40 -11.36 8.40
CA GLY A 185 -15.25 -10.90 7.02
C GLY A 185 -13.97 -10.12 6.76
N ILE A 186 -13.70 -9.91 5.47
CA ILE A 186 -12.61 -9.05 4.99
C ILE A 186 -13.09 -8.27 3.77
N LYS A 187 -12.82 -6.96 3.76
CA LYS A 187 -13.13 -6.08 2.63
C LYS A 187 -11.88 -5.38 2.10
N ASP A 188 -11.96 -4.96 0.85
CA ASP A 188 -10.97 -4.07 0.26
C ASP A 188 -11.06 -2.69 0.92
N ALA A 189 -9.95 -2.19 1.47
CA ALA A 189 -9.93 -0.86 2.08
C ALA A 189 -9.95 0.26 1.03
N ASN A 190 -9.92 -0.09 -0.27
CA ASN A 190 -9.83 0.86 -1.39
C ASN A 190 -8.61 1.78 -1.27
N LEU A 191 -7.53 1.27 -0.67
CA LEU A 191 -6.26 1.96 -0.51
C LEU A 191 -5.13 1.15 -1.12
N ARG A 192 -4.39 1.80 -2.01
CA ARG A 192 -3.25 1.20 -2.73
C ARG A 192 -2.09 2.17 -2.84
N GLY A 193 -0.86 1.70 -2.65
CA GLY A 193 0.32 2.55 -2.85
C GLY A 193 1.62 1.78 -2.79
N ARG A 194 2.74 2.45 -3.03
CA ARG A 194 4.08 1.83 -2.93
C ARG A 194 4.68 1.94 -1.53
N ASN A 195 4.44 3.05 -0.83
CA ASN A 195 5.02 3.27 0.48
C ASN A 195 4.16 2.58 1.56
N LEU A 196 4.63 1.43 2.07
CA LEU A 196 3.87 0.63 3.05
C LEU A 196 3.64 1.43 4.34
N GLY A 197 4.64 2.16 4.81
CA GLY A 197 4.53 3.00 6.00
C GLY A 197 3.45 4.06 5.82
N ALA A 198 3.48 4.81 4.72
CA ALA A 198 2.49 5.85 4.47
C ALA A 198 1.04 5.32 4.38
N ILE A 199 0.84 4.16 3.74
CA ILE A 199 -0.49 3.52 3.63
C ILE A 199 -0.96 3.04 4.99
N ARG A 200 -0.06 2.45 5.79
CA ARG A 200 -0.35 2.01 7.15
C ARG A 200 -0.73 3.20 8.03
N ASP A 201 0.10 4.22 8.05
CA ASP A 201 -0.10 5.41 8.89
C ASP A 201 -1.41 6.10 8.51
N LEU A 202 -1.73 6.17 7.21
CA LEU A 202 -3.00 6.69 6.70
C LEU A 202 -4.22 5.90 7.20
N LEU A 203 -4.20 4.56 7.15
CA LEU A 203 -5.33 3.74 7.62
C LEU A 203 -5.46 3.72 9.14
N MET A 204 -4.33 3.79 9.84
CA MET A 204 -4.31 3.75 11.31
C MET A 204 -4.49 5.14 11.92
N GLY A 205 -4.59 6.21 11.11
CA GLY A 205 -4.68 7.59 11.58
C GLY A 205 -3.42 8.07 12.31
N GLN A 206 -2.27 7.40 12.09
CA GLN A 206 -1.00 7.66 12.77
C GLN A 206 -0.12 8.69 12.02
N TYR A 207 -0.75 9.63 11.32
CA TYR A 207 -0.05 10.73 10.65
C TYR A 207 -0.25 12.03 11.43
N GLN A 208 0.81 12.86 11.47
CA GLN A 208 0.78 14.14 12.19
C GLN A 208 0.04 15.20 11.37
N GLN A 209 -1.29 15.18 11.42
CA GLN A 209 -2.12 16.27 10.89
C GLN A 209 -3.01 16.87 11.95
N VAL A 210 -2.99 18.19 12.04
CA VAL A 210 -4.01 18.98 12.71
C VAL A 210 -4.95 19.47 11.60
N PHE A 211 -6.14 18.87 11.50
CA PHE A 211 -7.21 19.46 10.71
C PHE A 211 -7.87 20.55 11.56
N PRO A 212 -7.97 21.79 11.07
CA PRO A 212 -8.72 22.81 11.78
C PRO A 212 -10.18 22.35 11.94
N THR A 213 -10.64 22.22 13.18
CA THR A 213 -11.98 21.72 13.54
C THR A 213 -13.08 22.78 13.40
N LYS A 214 -12.76 24.01 12.98
CA LYS A 214 -13.70 25.11 12.83
C LYS A 214 -13.50 25.75 11.47
N PHE A 215 -14.56 25.72 10.66
CA PHE A 215 -14.65 26.46 9.40
C PHE A 215 -14.72 27.96 9.71
N PRO A 216 -13.77 28.80 9.28
CA PRO A 216 -14.03 30.22 9.18
C PRO A 216 -14.95 30.43 7.98
N SER A 217 -16.09 31.06 8.21
CA SER A 217 -16.94 31.62 7.16
C SER A 217 -16.10 32.49 6.21
N PRO A 218 -16.45 32.58 4.91
CA PRO A 218 -15.68 33.37 3.96
C PRO A 218 -15.62 34.82 4.45
N LEU A 219 -14.41 35.35 4.64
CA LEU A 219 -14.21 36.75 4.99
C LEU A 219 -14.76 37.62 3.84
N ALA A 220 -15.68 38.52 4.19
CA ALA A 220 -16.29 39.45 3.26
C ALA A 220 -15.24 40.39 2.63
N GLU A 221 -15.27 40.52 1.30
CA GLU A 221 -14.41 41.41 0.53
C GLU A 221 -14.60 42.87 0.96
N VAL A 222 -13.48 43.54 1.30
CA VAL A 222 -13.42 44.99 1.41
C VAL A 222 -12.67 45.52 0.19
N ASN A 223 -13.41 46.11 -0.74
CA ASN A 223 -12.87 46.72 -1.94
C ASN A 223 -12.23 48.09 -1.65
N GLN A 224 -10.93 48.25 -1.90
CA GLN A 224 -10.35 49.55 -2.23
C GLN A 224 -9.26 49.43 -3.31
N THR A 225 -9.61 49.87 -4.51
CA THR A 225 -8.71 50.03 -5.66
C THR A 225 -7.75 51.20 -5.44
N ILE A 226 -6.48 51.04 -5.82
CA ILE A 226 -5.57 51.99 -6.51
C ILE A 226 -4.28 51.17 -6.81
N SER A 227 -3.74 51.31 -8.02
CA SER A 227 -2.50 50.64 -8.48
C SER A 227 -1.26 51.06 -7.65
N ASN A 228 -0.15 50.29 -7.70
CA ASN A 228 1.14 50.45 -6.97
C ASN A 228 1.22 49.80 -5.57
N VAL A 229 2.28 49.00 -5.30
CA VAL A 229 2.69 48.30 -4.03
C VAL A 229 1.62 47.41 -3.38
N ARG A 230 0.37 47.86 -3.39
CA ARG A 230 -0.86 47.12 -3.16
C ARG A 230 -0.99 45.90 -4.04
N ILE A 231 -0.44 45.87 -5.26
CA ILE A 231 -0.49 44.67 -6.13
C ILE A 231 0.37 43.55 -5.54
N ASP A 232 1.61 43.84 -5.14
CA ASP A 232 2.47 42.85 -4.48
C ASP A 232 1.88 42.43 -3.13
N LYS A 233 1.29 43.39 -2.39
CA LYS A 233 0.61 43.12 -1.12
C LYS A 233 -0.65 42.26 -1.32
N GLU A 234 -1.51 42.57 -2.28
CA GLU A 234 -2.73 41.83 -2.62
C GLU A 234 -2.38 40.44 -3.16
N GLN A 235 -1.37 40.33 -4.03
CA GLN A 235 -0.88 39.03 -4.48
C GLN A 235 -0.30 38.22 -3.32
N SER A 236 0.39 38.87 -2.38
CA SER A 236 0.90 38.20 -1.17
C SER A 236 -0.21 37.77 -0.21
N GLU A 237 -1.26 38.58 -0.05
CA GLU A 237 -2.44 38.29 0.77
C GLU A 237 -3.25 37.16 0.14
N LEU A 238 -3.50 37.20 -1.17
CA LEU A 238 -4.15 36.13 -1.92
C LEU A 238 -3.32 34.83 -1.90
N ALA A 239 -2.00 34.92 -2.01
CA ALA A 239 -1.12 33.75 -1.90
C ALA A 239 -1.13 33.16 -0.49
N ALA A 240 -1.11 34.00 0.54
CA ALA A 240 -1.23 33.59 1.94
C ALA A 240 -2.59 32.93 2.21
N ASN A 241 -3.68 33.51 1.67
CA ASN A 241 -5.03 32.95 1.79
C ASN A 241 -5.15 31.59 1.08
N ARG A 242 -4.58 31.44 -0.13
CA ARG A 242 -4.54 30.14 -0.84
C ARG A 242 -3.74 29.10 -0.06
N LEU A 243 -2.58 29.48 0.47
CA LEU A 243 -1.77 28.60 1.30
C LEU A 243 -2.52 28.18 2.57
N HIS A 244 -3.20 29.12 3.23
CA HIS A 244 -4.04 28.85 4.39
C HIS A 244 -5.13 27.84 4.06
N MET A 245 -5.94 28.08 3.01
CA MET A 245 -6.99 27.15 2.58
C MET A 245 -6.45 25.77 2.15
N ALA A 246 -5.27 25.71 1.51
CA ALA A 246 -4.62 24.45 1.17
C ALA A 246 -4.18 23.68 2.43
N CYS A 247 -3.68 24.40 3.43
CA CYS A 247 -3.32 23.87 4.74
C CYS A 247 -4.56 23.44 5.55
N GLU A 248 -5.70 24.11 5.42
CA GLU A 248 -6.96 23.65 6.03
C GLU A 248 -7.43 22.34 5.40
N ALA A 249 -7.33 22.22 4.06
CA ALA A 249 -7.79 21.04 3.33
C ALA A 249 -6.90 19.80 3.53
N PHE A 250 -5.57 19.98 3.57
CA PHE A 250 -4.61 18.87 3.62
C PHE A 250 -3.79 18.80 4.91
N GLY A 251 -3.86 19.80 5.78
CA GLY A 251 -2.97 19.97 6.93
C GLY A 251 -1.64 20.66 6.56
N CYS A 252 -1.01 21.27 7.56
CA CYS A 252 0.31 21.91 7.45
C CYS A 252 1.48 20.92 7.60
N GLY A 253 1.22 19.71 8.11
CA GLY A 253 2.25 18.71 8.39
C GLY A 253 2.79 18.00 7.15
N THR A 254 3.68 17.03 7.37
CA THR A 254 4.15 16.12 6.33
C THR A 254 3.02 15.19 5.88
N LEU A 255 2.73 15.16 4.58
CA LEU A 255 1.64 14.34 4.04
C LEU A 255 2.12 12.91 3.74
N PRO A 256 1.29 11.88 4.01
CA PRO A 256 1.62 10.50 3.69
C PRO A 256 1.83 10.33 2.18
N GLN A 257 2.92 9.64 1.81
CA GLN A 257 3.32 9.49 0.43
C GLN A 257 2.42 8.49 -0.33
N LEU A 258 1.49 9.01 -1.11
CA LEU A 258 0.65 8.25 -2.03
C LEU A 258 1.00 8.57 -3.48
N GLN A 259 1.03 7.56 -4.36
CA GLN A 259 1.42 7.75 -5.76
C GLN A 259 0.24 7.96 -6.70
N SER A 260 -0.98 7.58 -6.30
CA SER A 260 -2.14 7.66 -7.18
C SER A 260 -3.45 7.78 -6.41
N ALA A 261 -4.46 8.36 -7.05
CA ALA A 261 -5.86 8.27 -6.64
C ALA A 261 -6.73 8.07 -7.88
N VAL A 262 -7.80 7.28 -7.74
CA VAL A 262 -8.72 6.93 -8.82
C VAL A 262 -10.13 7.29 -8.40
N TYR A 263 -10.83 8.06 -9.23
CA TYR A 263 -12.23 8.42 -9.06
C TYR A 263 -13.00 7.84 -10.25
N LYS A 264 -13.95 6.95 -9.97
CA LYS A 264 -14.90 6.43 -10.94
C LYS A 264 -16.23 7.13 -10.70
N LEU A 265 -16.71 7.89 -11.67
CA LEU A 265 -18.00 8.54 -11.65
C LEU A 265 -18.98 7.70 -12.47
N GLU A 266 -20.12 7.37 -11.87
CA GLU A 266 -21.23 6.68 -12.51
C GLU A 266 -22.51 7.51 -12.31
N THR A 267 -22.90 8.27 -13.33
CA THR A 267 -24.00 9.24 -13.26
C THR A 267 -24.94 9.10 -14.45
N LYS A 268 -26.22 9.42 -14.28
CA LYS A 268 -27.20 9.43 -15.39
C LYS A 268 -27.18 10.78 -16.11
N PHE A 269 -27.53 10.80 -17.40
CA PHE A 269 -27.78 12.09 -18.06
C PHE A 269 -28.94 12.79 -17.36
N LYS A 270 -28.71 14.01 -16.88
CA LYS A 270 -29.78 14.86 -16.35
C LYS A 270 -29.86 16.11 -17.20
N ASP A 271 -30.60 16.03 -18.29
CA ASP A 271 -30.90 17.18 -19.14
C ASP A 271 -32.40 17.21 -19.45
N ASN A 272 -33.07 18.26 -18.99
CA ASN A 272 -34.51 18.43 -19.17
C ASN A 272 -34.90 18.58 -20.65
N ALA A 273 -33.96 18.97 -21.52
CA ALA A 273 -34.20 19.12 -22.96
C ALA A 273 -34.04 17.81 -23.75
N ASN A 274 -33.20 16.88 -23.27
CA ASN A 274 -32.83 15.66 -24.00
C ASN A 274 -33.35 14.40 -23.31
N LYS A 275 -34.68 14.21 -23.35
CA LYS A 275 -35.38 13.07 -22.75
C LYS A 275 -34.82 11.71 -23.17
N THR A 276 -34.43 11.56 -24.45
CA THR A 276 -33.88 10.31 -25.00
C THR A 276 -32.59 9.84 -24.31
N MET A 277 -31.75 10.77 -23.84
CA MET A 277 -30.52 10.43 -23.12
C MET A 277 -30.76 10.29 -21.61
N SER A 278 -31.73 11.02 -21.05
CA SER A 278 -32.11 10.91 -19.63
C SER A 278 -32.92 9.66 -19.29
N GLU A 279 -33.62 9.08 -20.27
CA GLU A 279 -34.37 7.82 -20.13
C GLU A 279 -33.50 6.57 -20.30
N ARG A 280 -32.23 6.70 -20.70
CA ARG A 280 -31.33 5.55 -20.78
C ARG A 280 -31.02 5.00 -19.38
N ASP A 281 -31.18 3.69 -19.23
CA ASP A 281 -30.86 2.98 -18.00
C ASP A 281 -29.35 2.90 -17.73
N GLU A 282 -28.53 2.88 -18.79
CA GLU A 282 -27.08 2.80 -18.66
C GLU A 282 -26.47 4.13 -18.17
N PRO A 283 -25.71 4.15 -17.07
CA PRO A 283 -25.06 5.35 -16.57
C PRO A 283 -23.82 5.71 -17.39
N PHE A 284 -23.51 7.01 -17.46
CA PHE A 284 -22.22 7.50 -17.92
C PHE A 284 -21.14 7.13 -16.91
N ARG A 285 -20.06 6.56 -17.45
CA ARG A 285 -18.88 6.16 -16.68
C ARG A 285 -17.71 7.03 -17.05
N CYS A 286 -17.20 7.80 -16.10
CA CYS A 286 -15.97 8.56 -16.25
C CYS A 286 -14.94 8.07 -15.22
N VAL A 287 -13.68 7.90 -15.63
CA VAL A 287 -12.60 7.49 -14.73
C VAL A 287 -11.50 8.52 -14.78
N VAL A 288 -11.27 9.18 -13.64
CA VAL A 288 -10.16 10.11 -13.46
C VAL A 288 -9.10 9.45 -12.59
N LYS A 289 -7.88 9.38 -13.10
CA LYS A 289 -6.73 8.84 -12.36
C LYS A 289 -5.65 9.91 -12.25
N PHE A 290 -5.32 10.25 -11.01
CA PHE A 290 -4.18 11.10 -10.70
C PHE A 290 -2.96 10.25 -10.37
N SER A 291 -1.77 10.71 -10.77
CA SER A 291 -0.51 10.06 -10.43
C SER A 291 0.61 11.07 -10.20
N SER A 292 1.40 10.85 -9.14
CA SER A 292 2.55 11.67 -8.76
C SER A 292 3.53 10.83 -7.94
N THR A 293 4.72 11.37 -7.66
CA THR A 293 5.66 10.80 -6.68
C THR A 293 5.17 10.98 -5.24
N ASN A 294 4.46 12.08 -4.96
CA ASN A 294 3.67 12.33 -3.76
C ASN A 294 2.42 13.15 -4.11
N LEU A 295 1.31 12.46 -4.32
CA LEU A 295 0.07 13.02 -4.82
C LEU A 295 -0.54 14.06 -3.89
N LEU A 296 -0.54 13.80 -2.59
CA LEU A 296 -1.15 14.72 -1.62
C LEU A 296 -0.36 16.03 -1.54
N GLU A 297 0.97 15.96 -1.58
CA GLU A 297 1.82 17.15 -1.68
C GLU A 297 1.59 17.90 -3.00
N SER A 298 1.45 17.17 -4.12
CA SER A 298 1.14 17.80 -5.41
C SER A 298 -0.21 18.52 -5.37
N PHE A 299 -1.24 17.94 -4.75
CA PHE A 299 -2.53 18.62 -4.62
C PHE A 299 -2.45 19.86 -3.72
N ARG A 300 -1.77 19.76 -2.58
CA ARG A 300 -1.54 20.91 -1.69
C ARG A 300 -0.79 22.02 -2.41
N HIS A 301 0.25 21.68 -3.17
CA HIS A 301 1.02 22.62 -3.96
C HIS A 301 0.19 23.29 -5.06
N CYS A 302 -0.62 22.52 -5.81
CA CYS A 302 -1.51 23.09 -6.83
C CYS A 302 -2.53 24.07 -6.23
N ALA A 303 -3.05 23.77 -5.03
CA ALA A 303 -3.96 24.67 -4.33
C ALA A 303 -3.25 25.94 -3.84
N SER A 304 -2.07 25.82 -3.22
CA SER A 304 -1.33 26.98 -2.68
C SER A 304 -0.82 27.90 -3.78
N THR A 305 -0.37 27.35 -4.91
CA THR A 305 0.13 28.12 -6.06
C THR A 305 -0.98 28.71 -6.93
N GLY A 306 -2.25 28.35 -6.70
CA GLY A 306 -3.39 28.86 -7.48
C GLY A 306 -3.60 28.17 -8.82
N ILE A 307 -2.92 27.04 -9.07
CA ILE A 307 -3.19 26.17 -10.24
C ILE A 307 -4.58 25.52 -10.11
N ALA A 308 -4.97 25.18 -8.89
CA ALA A 308 -6.30 24.69 -8.55
C ALA A 308 -7.08 25.74 -7.75
N SER A 309 -8.38 25.83 -7.97
CA SER A 309 -9.26 26.70 -7.19
C SER A 309 -9.30 26.25 -5.73
N THR A 310 -9.39 27.24 -4.84
CA THR A 310 -9.62 27.06 -3.41
C THR A 310 -11.01 27.61 -3.07
N PRO A 311 -11.79 26.99 -2.16
CA PRO A 311 -11.45 25.80 -1.36
C PRO A 311 -11.38 24.51 -2.19
N VAL A 312 -10.48 23.60 -1.80
CA VAL A 312 -10.24 22.35 -2.52
C VAL A 312 -11.44 21.42 -2.37
N SER A 313 -11.84 20.77 -3.47
CA SER A 313 -12.94 19.80 -3.45
C SER A 313 -12.75 18.74 -2.35
N PRO A 314 -13.79 18.46 -1.53
CA PRO A 314 -13.77 17.39 -0.53
C PRO A 314 -13.41 16.03 -1.11
N LEU A 315 -13.65 15.79 -2.41
CA LEU A 315 -13.23 14.56 -3.06
C LEU A 315 -11.72 14.35 -2.99
N LEU A 316 -10.93 15.42 -3.17
CA LEU A 316 -9.48 15.38 -3.16
C LEU A 316 -8.91 15.40 -1.74
N SER A 317 -9.47 16.22 -0.84
CA SER A 317 -8.99 16.34 0.54
C SER A 317 -9.40 15.16 1.44
N SER A 318 -10.53 14.49 1.15
CA SER A 318 -11.03 13.37 1.96
C SER A 318 -10.20 12.09 1.86
N ILE A 319 -9.18 12.02 1.00
CA ILE A 319 -8.24 10.88 0.96
C ILE A 319 -7.65 10.63 2.35
N LEU A 320 -7.29 11.70 3.06
CA LEU A 320 -6.70 11.65 4.40
C LEU A 320 -7.73 11.17 5.44
N LEU A 321 -8.91 11.78 5.44
CA LEU A 321 -9.98 11.48 6.40
C LEU A 321 -10.57 10.08 6.23
N LYS A 322 -10.73 9.62 4.99
CA LYS A 322 -11.35 8.31 4.67
C LYS A 322 -10.34 7.18 4.52
N GLY A 323 -9.04 7.49 4.56
CA GLY A 323 -7.96 6.52 4.42
C GLY A 323 -8.02 5.68 3.13
N ARG A 324 -8.52 6.24 2.03
CA ARG A 324 -8.74 5.53 0.76
C ARG A 324 -8.39 6.41 -0.42
N ASN A 325 -7.92 5.79 -1.50
CA ASN A 325 -7.55 6.50 -2.74
C ASN A 325 -8.23 5.94 -3.99
N HIS A 326 -9.17 5.02 -3.82
CA HIS A 326 -10.09 4.60 -4.87
C HIS A 326 -11.52 4.95 -4.44
N PHE A 327 -12.18 5.77 -5.25
CA PHE A 327 -13.53 6.27 -4.98
C PHE A 327 -14.44 5.89 -6.13
N VAL A 328 -15.66 5.46 -5.79
CA VAL A 328 -16.77 5.33 -6.72
C VAL A 328 -17.81 6.35 -6.30
N VAL A 329 -18.12 7.28 -7.19
CA VAL A 329 -19.10 8.36 -6.99
C VAL A 329 -20.29 8.01 -7.86
N THR A 330 -21.42 7.74 -7.21
CA THR A 330 -22.69 7.40 -7.84
C THR A 330 -23.71 8.51 -7.60
N ASP A 331 -24.66 8.70 -8.50
CA ASP A 331 -25.82 9.57 -8.23
C ASP A 331 -26.59 9.02 -7.03
N ASN A 332 -26.75 9.83 -5.98
CA ASN A 332 -27.74 9.54 -4.94
C ASN A 332 -29.12 9.63 -5.60
N GLY A 333 -29.77 8.49 -5.81
CA GLY A 333 -31.22 8.47 -6.08
C GLY A 333 -31.96 9.12 -4.90
N PRO A 334 -33.20 9.61 -5.09
CA PRO A 334 -34.04 9.94 -3.95
C PRO A 334 -34.10 8.69 -3.07
N GLY A 335 -33.64 8.82 -1.82
CA GLY A 335 -33.85 7.76 -0.84
C GLY A 335 -35.35 7.43 -0.77
N PRO A 336 -35.73 6.21 -0.37
CA PRO A 336 -37.13 5.92 -0.12
C PRO A 336 -37.66 6.97 0.84
N SER A 337 -38.65 7.74 0.38
CA SER A 337 -39.45 8.61 1.23
C SER A 337 -40.05 7.71 2.30
N SER A 338 -39.59 7.85 3.54
CA SER A 338 -40.21 7.24 4.70
C SER A 338 -41.66 7.67 4.85
#